data_AF-A0A0C2XNM3-F1
#
_entry.id   AF-A0A0C2XNM3-F1
#
_cell.length_a   1.000
_cell.length_b   1.000
_cell.length_c   1.000
_cell.angle_alpha   90.00
_cell.angle_beta   90.00
_cell.angle_gamma   90.00
#
_symmetry.space_group_name_H-M   'P 1'
#
loop_
_entity.id
_entity.type
_entity.pdbx_description
1 polymer ?
#
loop_
_entity_poly.entity_id
_entity_poly.type
_entity_poly.pdbx_seq_one_letter_code
_entity_poly.pdbx_strand_id
1 'polypeptide(L)'
;MTTWFEAPSDRYKIKISRTSELDDNERHDVWSVLETNMRDLYIHSSLGWDVTEKRKELFHPNSRFLRVFNDNDLVAFNMFRFELEESIEVLYW
;
A
#
# COMPACT_ATOMS: atom_id res chain seq x y z
N MET A 1 7.40 -8.66 -12.61
CA MET A 1 6.39 -9.35 -13.46
C MET A 1 5.05 -9.08 -12.83
N THR A 2 4.30 -8.13 -13.37
CA THR A 2 2.99 -7.70 -12.86
C THR A 2 1.96 -8.78 -13.18
N THR A 3 1.19 -9.21 -12.18
CA THR A 3 0.11 -10.20 -12.35
C THR A 3 -1.23 -9.53 -12.05
N TRP A 4 -2.21 -9.74 -12.93
CA TRP A 4 -3.58 -9.24 -12.79
C TRP A 4 -4.50 -10.37 -12.34
N PHE A 5 -5.43 -10.05 -11.45
CA PHE A 5 -6.49 -10.96 -11.02
C PHE A 5 -7.83 -10.27 -11.24
N GLU A 6 -8.78 -10.99 -11.84
CA GLU A 6 -10.16 -10.51 -11.97
C GLU A 6 -10.90 -10.74 -10.65
N ALA A 7 -11.48 -9.68 -10.11
CA ALA A 7 -12.44 -9.80 -9.02
C ALA A 7 -13.76 -10.38 -9.56
N PRO A 8 -14.66 -10.94 -8.73
CA PRO A 8 -15.95 -11.51 -9.17
C PRO A 8 -16.91 -10.55 -9.90
N SER A 9 -16.49 -9.30 -10.10
CA SER A 9 -17.19 -8.22 -10.77
C SER A 9 -16.19 -7.54 -11.72
N ASP A 10 -16.54 -7.38 -12.99
CA ASP A 10 -15.73 -6.68 -14.02
C ASP A 10 -15.43 -5.22 -13.67
N ARG A 11 -16.10 -4.70 -12.63
CA ARG A 11 -15.94 -3.33 -12.14
C ARG A 11 -14.60 -3.08 -11.46
N TYR A 12 -14.01 -4.11 -10.83
CA TYR A 12 -12.79 -3.94 -10.05
C TYR A 12 -11.62 -4.76 -10.60
N LYS A 13 -10.49 -4.09 -10.81
CA LYS A 13 -9.24 -4.71 -11.26
C LYS A 13 -8.22 -4.69 -10.13
N ILE A 14 -7.53 -5.81 -9.94
CA ILE A 14 -6.50 -5.93 -8.90
C ILE A 14 -5.12 -6.02 -9.56
N LYS A 15 -4.21 -5.13 -9.16
CA LYS A 15 -2.80 -5.13 -9.57
C LYS A 15 -1.92 -5.44 -8.37
N ILE A 16 -1.03 -6.41 -8.51
CA ILE A 16 0.00 -6.71 -7.51
C ILE A 16 1.36 -6.22 -8.02
N SER A 17 2.07 -5.45 -7.19
CA SER A 17 3.37 -4.86 -7.53
C SER A 17 4.26 -4.70 -6.31
N ARG A 18 5.58 -4.78 -6.49
CA ARG A 18 6.56 -4.35 -5.48
C ARG A 18 6.76 -2.84 -5.52
N THR A 19 7.32 -2.27 -4.47
CA THR A 19 7.77 -0.87 -4.44
C THR A 19 8.62 -0.47 -5.65
N SER A 20 9.52 -1.35 -6.09
CA SER A 20 10.41 -1.10 -7.23
C SER A 20 9.67 -1.06 -8.58
N GLU A 21 8.42 -1.52 -8.63
CA GLU A 21 7.59 -1.58 -9.83
C GLU A 21 6.55 -0.44 -9.85
N LEU A 22 6.53 0.43 -8.84
CA LEU A 22 5.70 1.62 -8.78
C LEU A 22 6.42 2.84 -9.38
N ASP A 23 5.76 3.51 -10.32
CA ASP A 23 6.17 4.84 -10.77
C ASP A 23 5.77 5.95 -9.78
N ASP A 24 6.19 7.19 -10.07
CA ASP A 24 5.95 8.34 -9.17
C ASP A 24 4.47 8.69 -9.03
N ASN A 25 3.66 8.50 -10.08
CA ASN A 25 2.21 8.74 -10.02
C ASN A 25 1.53 7.66 -9.18
N GLU A 26 1.89 6.41 -9.39
CA GLU A 26 1.37 5.29 -8.60
C GLU A 26 1.73 5.42 -7.12
N ARG A 27 2.93 5.91 -6.79
CA ARG A 27 3.34 6.24 -5.42
C ARG A 27 2.53 7.40 -4.86
N HIS A 28 2.26 8.42 -5.67
CA HIS A 28 1.44 9.55 -5.27
C HIS A 28 0.01 9.10 -4.93
N ASP A 29 -0.61 8.28 -5.77
CA ASP A 29 -1.99 7.79 -5.56
C ASP A 29 -2.09 6.96 -4.28
N VAL A 30 -1.17 6.02 -4.07
CA VAL A 30 -1.11 5.19 -2.85
C VAL A 30 -0.94 6.07 -1.61
N TRP A 31 -0.05 7.07 -1.66
CA TRP A 31 0.14 8.01 -0.56
C TRP A 31 -1.13 8.83 -0.29
N SER A 32 -1.78 9.34 -1.33
CA SER A 32 -3.00 10.16 -1.22
C SER A 32 -4.12 9.41 -0.52
N VAL A 33 -4.32 8.12 -0.86
CA VAL A 33 -5.30 7.24 -0.20
C VAL A 33 -4.94 7.04 1.28
N LEU A 34 -3.66 6.76 1.59
CA LEU A 34 -3.23 6.57 2.98
C LEU A 34 -3.42 7.84 3.81
N GLU A 35 -2.93 8.97 3.31
CA GLU A 35 -2.94 10.25 4.03
C GLU A 35 -4.38 10.71 4.27
N THR A 36 -5.24 10.62 3.25
CA THR A 36 -6.66 11.01 3.36
C THR A 36 -7.40 10.19 4.42
N ASN A 37 -7.13 8.88 4.49
CA ASN A 37 -7.85 7.98 5.39
C ASN A 37 -7.28 7.96 6.81
N MET A 38 -5.95 8.12 6.95
CA MET A 38 -5.27 7.80 8.21
C MET A 38 -4.65 9.01 8.92
N ARG A 39 -4.37 10.13 8.23
CA ARG A 39 -3.64 11.26 8.83
C ARG A 39 -4.30 11.77 10.11
N ASP A 40 -5.60 12.02 10.07
CA ASP A 40 -6.31 12.56 11.23
C ASP A 40 -6.36 11.54 12.39
N LEU A 41 -6.47 10.24 12.10
CA LEU A 41 -6.42 9.20 13.13
C LEU A 41 -5.06 9.16 13.83
N TYR A 42 -3.97 9.30 13.07
CA TYR A 42 -2.61 9.26 13.61
C TYR A 42 -2.25 10.53 14.40
N ILE A 43 -2.62 11.72 13.91
CA ILE A 43 -2.33 13.00 14.59
C ILE A 43 -2.93 13.03 16.01
N HIS A 44 -4.09 12.41 16.20
CA HIS A 44 -4.76 12.36 17.51
C HIS A 44 -4.36 11.13 18.35
N SER A 45 -3.44 10.30 17.86
CA SER A 45 -2.93 9.12 18.57
C SER A 45 -1.56 9.39 19.22
N SER A 46 -1.12 8.49 20.09
CA SER A 46 0.23 8.53 20.67
C SER A 46 1.36 8.27 19.66
N LEU A 47 1.04 7.76 18.46
CA LEU A 47 2.02 7.46 17.41
C LEU A 47 2.43 8.71 16.61
N GLY A 48 1.54 9.70 16.51
CA GLY A 48 1.75 10.90 15.69
C GLY A 48 1.77 10.62 14.18
N TRP A 49 2.02 11.67 13.39
CA TRP A 49 2.09 11.61 11.92
C TRP A 49 3.36 12.29 11.41
N ASP A 50 4.42 11.50 11.21
CA ASP A 50 5.64 11.93 10.52
C ASP A 50 5.57 11.50 9.05
N VAL A 51 5.42 12.48 8.15
CA VAL A 51 5.31 12.25 6.70
C VAL A 51 6.54 11.54 6.13
N THR A 52 7.73 11.86 6.63
CA THR A 52 8.98 11.29 6.13
C THR A 52 9.09 9.83 6.53
N GLU A 53 8.85 9.53 7.81
CA GLU A 53 8.92 8.15 8.31
C GLU A 53 7.79 7.30 7.72
N LYS A 54 6.57 7.82 7.61
CA LYS A 54 5.45 7.10 6.98
C LYS A 54 5.70 6.79 5.51
N ARG A 55 6.32 7.71 4.76
CA ARG A 55 6.71 7.43 3.37
C ARG A 55 7.82 6.39 3.27
N LYS A 56 8.82 6.43 4.16
CA LYS A 56 9.87 5.40 4.21
C LYS A 56 9.31 4.02 4.53
N GLU A 57 8.39 3.95 5.49
CA GLU A 57 7.70 2.73 5.91
C GLU A 57 6.86 2.16 4.75
N LEU A 58 5.98 2.99 4.18
CA LEU A 58 5.06 2.59 3.11
C LEU A 58 5.82 2.08 1.88
N PHE A 59 6.85 2.81 1.45
CA PHE A 59 7.65 2.50 0.26
C PHE A 59 8.99 1.82 0.60
N HIS A 60 9.02 0.99 1.63
CA HIS A 60 10.17 0.14 1.90
C HIS A 60 10.47 -0.77 0.69
N PRO A 61 11.75 -1.08 0.36
CA PRO A 61 12.10 -1.88 -0.82
C PRO A 61 11.41 -3.27 -0.90
N ASN A 62 11.10 -3.85 0.27
CA ASN A 62 10.41 -5.15 0.36
C ASN A 62 8.87 -5.05 0.39
N SER A 63 8.31 -3.83 0.39
CA SER A 63 6.85 -3.66 0.37
C SER A 63 6.25 -4.17 -0.93
N ARG A 64 5.12 -4.85 -0.75
CA ARG A 64 4.26 -5.36 -1.80
C ARG A 64 2.92 -4.69 -1.66
N PHE A 65 2.34 -4.35 -2.79
CA PHE A 65 1.07 -3.66 -2.87
C PHE A 65 0.07 -4.52 -3.62
N LEU A 66 -1.09 -4.72 -3.01
CA LEU A 66 -2.29 -5.15 -3.69
C LEU A 66 -3.16 -3.91 -3.89
N ARG A 67 -3.30 -3.45 -5.13
CA ARG A 67 -4.03 -2.23 -5.49
C ARG A 67 -5.31 -2.58 -6.23
N VAL A 68 -6.43 -2.00 -5.80
CA VAL A 68 -7.75 -2.20 -6.39
C VAL A 68 -8.16 -0.94 -7.14
N PHE A 69 -8.52 -1.12 -8.41
CA PHE A 69 -8.94 -0.06 -9.29
C PHE A 69 -10.41 -0.23 -9.66
N ASN A 70 -11.15 0.87 -9.68
CA ASN A 70 -12.44 0.96 -10.37
C ASN A 70 -12.20 1.80 -11.63
N ASP A 71 -12.36 1.20 -12.80
CA ASP A 71 -11.85 1.74 -14.07
C ASP A 71 -10.34 2.03 -14.02
N ASN A 72 -9.95 3.32 -13.91
CA ASN A 72 -8.56 3.76 -13.81
C ASN A 72 -8.23 4.38 -12.44
N ASP A 73 -9.21 4.51 -11.54
CA ASP A 73 -9.02 5.17 -10.26
C ASP A 73 -8.62 4.16 -9.18
N LEU A 74 -7.56 4.46 -8.43
CA LEU A 74 -7.16 3.68 -7.27
C LEU A 74 -8.16 3.91 -6.14
N VAL A 75 -8.95 2.89 -5.81
CA VAL A 75 -10.00 2.99 -4.77
C VAL A 75 -9.60 2.34 -3.45
N ALA A 76 -8.66 1.40 -3.48
CA ALA A 76 -8.14 0.77 -2.28
C ALA A 76 -6.74 0.19 -2.53
N PHE A 77 -5.97 0.02 -1.46
CA PHE A 77 -4.78 -0.80 -1.49
C PHE A 77 -4.56 -1.50 -0.15
N ASN A 78 -3.77 -2.58 -0.18
CA ASN A 78 -3.10 -3.13 0.98
C ASN A 78 -1.60 -3.13 0.73
N MET A 79 -0.81 -2.78 1.74
CA MET A 79 0.65 -2.86 1.72
C MET A 79 1.07 -3.90 2.75
N PHE A 80 1.93 -4.82 2.33
CA PHE A 80 2.46 -5.85 3.21
C PHE A 80 3.91 -6.15 2.88
N ARG A 81 4.60 -6.73 3.86
CA ARG A 81 5.98 -7.20 3.74
C ARG A 81 6.06 -8.62 4.29
N PHE A 82 6.90 -9.45 3.66
CA PHE A 82 7.34 -10.70 4.27
C PHE A 82 8.59 -10.38 5.08
N GLU A 83 8.48 -10.46 6.40
CA GLU A 83 9.59 -10.23 7.32
C GLU A 83 9.73 -11.44 8.25
N LEU A 84 10.97 -11.77 8.58
CA LEU A 84 11.27 -12.77 9.60
C LEU A 84 11.41 -12.03 10.91
N GLU A 85 10.54 -12.30 11.86
CA GLU A 85 10.61 -11.69 13.18
C GLU A 85 10.77 -12.81 14.21
N GLU A 86 11.80 -12.70 15.06
CA GLU A 86 12.13 -13.69 16.10
C GLU A 86 12.26 -15.16 15.60
N SER A 87 12.73 -15.36 14.37
CA SER A 87 12.85 -16.70 13.72
C SER A 87 11.51 -17.34 13.33
N ILE A 88 10.44 -16.55 13.25
CA ILE A 88 9.12 -16.97 12.76
C ILE A 88 8.78 -16.12 11.53
N GLU A 89 8.28 -16.75 10.46
CA GLU A 89 7.76 -16.02 9.29
C GLU A 89 6.41 -15.39 9.65
N VAL A 90 6.35 -14.05 9.67
CA VAL A 90 5.14 -13.28 9.99
C VAL A 90 4.72 -12.39 8.81
N LEU A 91 3.41 -12.21 8.64
CA LEU A 91 2.81 -11.30 7.66
C LEU A 91 2.33 -10.04 8.38
N TYR A 92 2.90 -8.89 8.01
CA TYR A 92 2.46 -7.57 8.46
C TYR A 92 1.45 -6.96 7.48
N TRP A 93 0.41 -6.32 8.00
CA TRP A 93 -0.69 -5.70 7.24
C TRP A 93 -0.86 -4.22 7.58
#